data_AF-A0A8C0W347-F1
#
_entry.id   AF-A0A8C0W347-F1
#
_cell.length_a   1.000
_cell.length_b   1.000
_cell.length_c   1.000
_cell.angle_alpha   90.00
_cell.angle_beta   90.00
_cell.angle_gamma   90.00
#
_symmetry.space_group_name_H-M   'P 1'
#
loop_
_entity.id
_entity.type
_entity.pdbx_description
1 polymer ?
#
loop_
_entity_poly.entity_id
_entity_poly.type
_entity_poly.pdbx_seq_one_letter_code
_entity_poly.pdbx_strand_id
1 'polypeptide(L)'
;NSRGNYRKCKIGNGKSYRGTMSKTKSGVTCQKWSLIYLGKLSFYPEKYPTEGLEENYCRNPDSDENGPWCYTTNPDQRFDYCDIPECEGQEVLSYLPHP
;
A
#
# COMPACT_ATOMS: atom_id res chain seq x y z
N ASN A 1 4.81 -16.70 -19.72
CA ASN A 1 5.12 -15.26 -19.65
C ASN A 1 4.69 -14.76 -18.28
N SER A 2 5.67 -14.67 -17.38
CA SER A 2 5.52 -14.65 -15.93
C SER A 2 5.00 -13.30 -15.43
N ARG A 3 3.67 -13.15 -15.33
CA ARG A 3 3.06 -12.07 -14.55
C ARG A 3 3.38 -12.32 -13.08
N GLY A 4 4.39 -11.61 -12.56
CA GLY A 4 4.75 -11.64 -11.14
C GLY A 4 3.50 -11.59 -10.28
N ASN A 5 3.39 -12.49 -9.31
CA ASN A 5 2.22 -12.65 -8.46
C ASN A 5 2.22 -11.54 -7.39
N TYR A 6 2.00 -10.29 -7.81
CA TYR A 6 1.81 -9.18 -6.88
C TYR A 6 0.43 -9.36 -6.23
N ARG A 7 0.42 -9.60 -4.91
CA ARG A 7 -0.83 -9.71 -4.15
C ARG A 7 -1.60 -8.40 -4.29
N LYS A 8 -2.80 -8.47 -4.86
CA LYS A 8 -3.69 -7.30 -5.03
C LYS A 8 -4.40 -6.88 -3.74
N CYS A 9 -4.20 -7.64 -2.67
CA CYS A 9 -4.88 -7.52 -1.41
C CYS A 9 -3.88 -7.47 -0.25
N LYS A 10 -4.29 -6.89 0.89
CA LYS A 10 -3.50 -6.76 2.12
C LYS A 10 -3.94 -7.82 3.14
N ILE A 11 -3.09 -8.13 4.12
CA ILE A 11 -3.45 -8.97 5.27
C ILE A 11 -3.24 -8.11 6.51
N GLY A 12 -4.28 -7.93 7.33
CA GLY A 12 -4.23 -7.05 8.49
C GLY A 12 -3.88 -5.61 8.10
N ASN A 13 -2.88 -5.03 8.77
CA ASN A 13 -2.41 -3.67 8.47
C ASN A 13 -1.64 -3.54 7.13
N GLY A 14 -1.43 -4.63 6.38
CA GLY A 14 -0.77 -4.56 5.08
C GLY A 14 0.72 -4.19 5.13
N LYS A 15 1.40 -4.36 6.26
CA LYS A 15 2.87 -4.21 6.35
C LYS A 15 3.62 -5.07 5.34
N SER A 16 3.16 -6.31 5.16
CA SER A 16 3.71 -7.26 4.20
C SER A 16 3.12 -7.10 2.79
N TYR A 17 2.32 -6.08 2.53
CA TYR A 17 1.76 -5.83 1.21
C TYR A 17 2.88 -5.48 0.23
N ARG A 18 2.98 -6.27 -0.85
CA ARG A 18 3.93 -6.06 -1.95
C ARG A 18 3.21 -6.01 -3.31
N GLY A 19 1.95 -5.58 -3.30
CA GLY A 19 1.20 -5.34 -4.52
C GLY A 19 1.65 -4.08 -5.24
N THR A 20 1.00 -3.83 -6.38
CA THR A 20 1.32 -2.74 -7.32
C THR A 20 0.30 -1.59 -7.28
N MET A 21 -0.55 -1.53 -6.24
CA MET A 21 -1.48 -0.42 -6.06
C MET A 21 -0.70 0.89 -5.96
N SER A 22 -1.07 1.88 -6.77
CA SER A 22 -0.39 3.18 -6.89
C SER A 22 -1.38 4.36 -6.92
N LYS A 23 -2.60 4.12 -6.45
CA LYS A 23 -3.64 5.13 -6.27
C LYS A 23 -4.13 5.09 -4.83
N THR A 24 -4.39 6.27 -4.30
CA THR A 24 -4.93 6.45 -2.95
C THR A 24 -6.44 6.24 -2.94
N LYS A 25 -7.04 6.13 -1.75
CA LYS A 25 -8.49 6.05 -1.56
C LYS A 25 -9.23 7.25 -2.18
N SER A 26 -8.58 8.41 -2.19
CA SER A 26 -9.12 9.65 -2.78
C SER A 26 -8.95 9.69 -4.31
N GLY A 27 -8.36 8.66 -4.92
CA GLY A 27 -8.10 8.58 -6.36
C GLY A 27 -6.85 9.35 -6.81
N VAL A 28 -6.05 9.88 -5.89
CA VAL A 28 -4.82 10.61 -6.19
C VAL A 28 -3.71 9.61 -6.53
N THR A 29 -2.90 9.94 -7.52
CA THR A 29 -1.76 9.11 -7.92
C THR A 29 -0.65 9.19 -6.87
N CYS A 30 -0.13 8.03 -6.47
CA CYS A 30 1.02 7.93 -5.58
C CYS A 30 2.27 8.48 -6.26
N GLN A 31 3.05 9.23 -5.50
CA GLN A 31 4.41 9.63 -5.84
C GLN A 31 5.37 8.47 -5.60
N LYS A 32 6.47 8.42 -6.37
CA LYS A 32 7.53 7.45 -6.14
C LYS A 32 8.21 7.69 -4.79
N TRP A 33 8.46 6.63 -4.03
CA TRP A 33 9.17 6.71 -2.75
C TRP A 33 10.61 7.23 -2.88
N SER A 34 11.25 6.97 -4.03
CA SER A 34 12.57 7.50 -4.36
C SER A 34 12.56 8.98 -4.77
N LEU A 35 11.39 9.54 -5.10
CA LEU A 35 11.27 10.97 -5.42
C LEU A 35 11.09 11.76 -4.14
N ILE A 36 12.16 12.41 -3.69
CA ILE A 36 12.13 13.33 -2.57
C ILE A 36 11.54 14.66 -3.05
N TYR A 37 10.21 14.75 -3.09
CA TYR A 37 9.53 16.02 -3.34
C TYR A 37 9.63 16.90 -2.09
N LEU A 38 10.28 18.07 -2.22
CA LEU A 38 10.47 19.10 -1.19
C LEU A 38 11.40 18.77 -0.02
N GLY A 39 12.31 17.80 -0.17
CA GLY A 39 13.46 17.62 0.75
C GLY A 39 13.12 17.12 2.16
N LYS A 40 11.87 16.73 2.44
CA LYS A 40 11.43 16.27 3.77
C LYS A 40 10.50 15.06 3.63
N LEU A 41 10.99 13.91 3.19
CA LEU A 41 10.22 12.66 3.34
C LEU A 41 10.66 11.95 4.61
N SER A 42 9.70 11.51 5.43
CA SER A 42 9.99 10.77 6.67
C SER A 42 10.44 9.33 6.37
N PHE A 43 9.96 8.79 5.25
CA PHE A 43 10.16 7.42 4.77
C PHE A 43 10.59 7.44 3.29
N TYR A 44 11.71 6.81 2.98
CA TYR A 44 12.28 6.70 1.63
C TYR A 44 13.19 5.45 1.56
N PRO A 45 13.39 4.85 0.38
CA PRO A 45 14.00 3.52 0.23
C PRO A 45 15.42 3.42 0.79
N GLU A 46 16.22 4.49 0.74
CA GLU A 46 17.58 4.47 1.28
C GLU A 46 17.61 4.39 2.82
N LYS A 47 16.61 4.97 3.49
CA LYS A 47 16.49 4.92 4.96
C LYS A 47 15.78 3.66 5.44
N TYR A 48 14.85 3.13 4.65
CA TYR A 48 14.05 1.95 4.97
C TYR A 48 14.09 0.90 3.83
N PRO A 49 15.26 0.29 3.57
CA PRO A 49 15.43 -0.64 2.45
C PRO A 49 14.62 -1.93 2.62
N THR A 50 14.27 -2.32 3.84
CA THR A 50 13.50 -3.54 4.15
C THR A 50 11.99 -3.39 3.94
N GLU A 51 11.49 -2.16 3.86
CA GLU A 51 10.04 -1.88 3.79
C GLU A 51 9.48 -2.03 2.37
N GLY A 52 10.34 -2.33 1.38
CA GLY A 52 9.93 -2.54 0.00
C GLY A 52 9.30 -1.29 -0.62
N LEU A 53 9.85 -0.12 -0.29
CA LEU A 53 9.46 1.20 -0.80
C LEU A 53 9.87 1.35 -2.27
N GLU A 54 9.27 0.52 -3.13
CA GLU A 54 9.57 0.42 -4.55
C GLU A 54 8.60 1.25 -5.39
N GLU A 55 9.13 1.92 -6.40
CA GLU A 55 8.35 2.76 -7.32
C GLU A 55 7.40 3.69 -6.55
N ASN A 56 6.12 3.74 -6.92
CA ASN A 56 5.06 4.50 -6.27
C ASN A 56 3.98 3.59 -5.69
N TYR A 57 4.37 2.41 -5.22
CA TYR A 57 3.39 1.45 -4.70
C TYR A 57 3.02 1.75 -3.24
N CYS A 58 1.76 1.53 -2.88
CA CYS A 58 1.29 1.70 -1.51
C CYS A 58 2.04 0.75 -0.57
N ARG A 59 2.56 1.27 0.54
CA ARG A 59 3.32 0.52 1.55
C ARG A 59 2.99 1.04 2.93
N ASN A 60 3.30 0.23 3.95
CA ASN A 60 3.08 0.59 5.34
C ASN A 60 4.38 0.43 6.14
N PRO A 61 5.35 1.37 5.98
CA PRO A 61 6.64 1.29 6.66
C PRO A 61 6.56 1.54 8.18
N ASP A 62 5.51 2.20 8.64
CA ASP A 62 5.25 2.60 10.02
C ASP A 62 4.36 1.61 10.77
N SER A 63 3.89 0.54 10.11
CA SER A 63 2.98 -0.46 10.69
C SER A 63 1.63 0.12 11.16
N ASP A 64 1.18 1.21 10.55
CA ASP A 64 -0.05 1.92 10.86
C ASP A 64 -1.28 1.02 10.66
N GLU A 65 -2.23 1.06 11.60
CA GLU A 65 -3.42 0.22 11.61
C GLU A 65 -4.42 0.52 10.47
N ASN A 66 -4.42 1.75 9.94
CA ASN A 66 -5.28 2.13 8.81
C ASN A 66 -4.85 1.42 7.52
N GLY A 67 -3.57 1.05 7.42
CA GLY A 67 -3.04 0.21 6.36
C GLY A 67 -2.03 0.91 5.45
N PRO A 68 -1.78 0.35 4.25
CA PRO A 68 -0.78 0.89 3.33
C PRO A 68 -1.18 2.27 2.81
N TRP A 69 -0.22 3.16 2.74
CA TRP A 69 -0.35 4.52 2.24
C TRP A 69 0.78 4.83 1.28
N CYS A 70 0.73 6.01 0.66
CA CYS A 70 1.81 6.53 -0.17
C CYS A 70 1.85 8.05 -0.07
N TYR A 71 2.99 8.65 -0.40
CA TYR A 71 3.02 10.08 -0.68
C TYR A 71 2.21 10.36 -1.95
N THR A 72 1.50 11.48 -1.99
CA THR A 72 0.75 11.84 -3.19
C THR A 72 1.51 12.86 -4.02
N THR A 73 1.19 12.97 -5.30
CA THR A 73 1.76 14.03 -6.15
C THR A 73 1.10 15.40 -5.93
N ASN A 74 0.10 15.48 -5.04
CA ASN A 74 -0.60 16.73 -4.72
C ASN A 74 0.16 17.49 -3.60
N PRO A 75 0.59 18.74 -3.83
CA PRO A 75 1.27 19.54 -2.82
C PRO A 75 0.41 19.82 -1.56
N ASP A 76 -0.92 19.86 -1.71
CA ASP A 76 -1.85 20.08 -0.60
C ASP A 76 -2.11 18.81 0.23
N GLN A 77 -1.77 17.63 -0.32
CA GLN A 77 -1.98 16.34 0.33
C GLN A 77 -0.68 15.54 0.35
N ARG A 78 0.13 15.76 1.38
CA ARG A 78 1.48 15.16 1.46
C ARG A 78 1.44 13.63 1.36
N PHE A 79 0.49 12.97 2.01
CA PHE A 79 0.28 11.52 1.95
C PHE A 79 -1.21 11.20 2.01
N ASP A 80 -1.57 10.01 1.52
CA ASP A 80 -2.92 9.49 1.63
C ASP A 80 -2.89 7.96 1.67
N TYR A 81 -3.93 7.39 2.28
CA TYR A 81 -4.06 5.94 2.44
C TYR A 81 -4.56 5.32 1.14
N CYS A 82 -4.14 4.08 0.89
CA CYS A 82 -4.61 3.33 -0.26
C CYS A 82 -5.73 2.39 0.13
N ASP A 83 -6.77 2.36 -0.69
CA ASP A 83 -7.90 1.46 -0.51
C ASP A 83 -7.57 0.07 -1.09
N ILE A 84 -6.85 -0.72 -0.29
CA ILE A 84 -6.46 -2.09 -0.65
C ILE A 84 -7.37 -3.06 0.09
N PRO A 85 -8.10 -3.93 -0.64
CA PRO A 85 -8.98 -4.91 -0.01
C PRO A 85 -8.16 -5.91 0.82
N GLU A 86 -8.77 -6.44 1.88
CA GLU A 86 -8.17 -7.58 2.58
C GLU A 86 -8.16 -8.81 1.67
N CYS A 87 -7.11 -9.61 1.77
CA CYS A 87 -7.04 -10.86 1.02
C CYS A 87 -8.13 -11.79 1.54
N GLU A 88 -8.94 -12.31 0.63
CA GLU A 88 -9.85 -13.43 0.89
C GLU A 88 -9.01 -14.69 1.17
N GLY A 89 -8.47 -14.73 2.39
CA GLY A 89 -7.87 -15.89 3.04
C GLY A 89 -8.58 -16.22 4.35
N GLN A 90 -9.77 -15.65 4.55
CA GLN A 90 -10.67 -15.93 5.66
C GLN A 90 -12.11 -15.60 5.24
N GLU A 91 -12.61 -16.27 4.18
CA GLU A 91 -14.03 -16.63 4.13
C GLU A 91 -14.31 -17.59 5.30
N VAL A 92 -14.41 -17.03 6.51
CA VAL A 92 -15.09 -17.70 7.59
C VAL A 92 -16.58 -17.64 7.31
N LEU A 93 -17.15 -18.79 6.94
CA LEU A 93 -18.41 -19.25 7.50
C LEU A 93 -19.64 -18.36 7.24
N SER A 94 -19.83 -17.79 6.04
CA SER A 94 -21.14 -17.27 5.62
C SER A 94 -21.92 -18.23 4.69
N TYR A 95 -21.25 -19.21 4.09
CA TYR A 95 -21.90 -20.31 3.35
C TYR A 95 -22.00 -21.58 4.21
N LEU A 96 -22.75 -21.51 5.32
CA LEU A 96 -23.33 -22.74 5.86
C LEU A 96 -24.52 -23.13 4.95
N PRO A 97 -24.63 -24.40 4.53
CA PRO A 97 -25.75 -24.84 3.70
C PRO A 97 -27.05 -24.70 4.49
N HIS A 98 -28.04 -24.05 3.88
CA HIS A 98 -29.40 -24.06 4.40
C HIS A 98 -29.94 -25.52 4.34
N PRO A 99 -30.79 -25.91 5.30
CA PRO A 99 -31.22 -27.31 5.50
C PRO A 99 -31.89 -27.95 4.29
#